data_AF-A0A7V6GKC2-F1
#
_entry.id   AF-A0A7V6GKC2-F1
#
_cell.length_a   1.000
_cell.length_b   1.000
_cell.length_c   1.000
_cell.angle_alpha   90.00
_cell.angle_beta   90.00
_cell.angle_gamma   90.00
#
_symmetry.space_group_name_H-M   'P 1'
#
loop_
_entity.id
_entity.type
_entity.pdbx_description
1 polymer ?
#
loop_
_entity_poly.entity_id
_entity_poly.type
_entity_poly.pdbx_seq_one_letter_code
_entity_poly.pdbx_strand_id
1 'polypeptide(L)'
;MVNTKLIKTMYVITLVIVFSLVVVAVLANSSKFTGKKNILRYETVVFENNHQLKETICRNYKIDSRFDFLAEVKRINDISEDDDGFLGKPLIIPIIASN
;
A
#
# COMPACT_ATOMS: atom_id res chain seq x y z
N MET A 1 9.22 -53.93 -1.66
CA MET A 1 8.62 -53.24 -0.50
C MET A 1 9.28 -51.86 -0.42
N VAL A 2 8.64 -50.81 -0.92
CA VAL A 2 9.25 -49.46 -0.89
C VAL A 2 9.40 -49.06 0.58
N ASN A 3 10.62 -48.68 0.97
CA ASN A 3 10.93 -48.30 2.34
C ASN A 3 10.05 -47.11 2.74
N THR A 4 8.98 -47.38 3.48
CA THR A 4 8.01 -46.39 3.98
C THR A 4 8.67 -45.27 4.77
N LYS A 5 9.86 -45.54 5.34
CA LYS A 5 10.72 -44.54 5.98
C LYS A 5 11.21 -43.46 4.98
N LEU A 6 11.64 -43.84 3.77
CA LEU A 6 12.12 -42.89 2.76
C LEU A 6 10.99 -41.98 2.24
N ILE A 7 9.80 -42.53 2.02
CA ILE A 7 8.64 -41.74 1.56
C ILE A 7 8.24 -40.71 2.63
N LYS A 8 8.19 -41.11 3.90
CA LYS A 8 7.90 -40.19 5.01
C LYS A 8 8.95 -39.07 5.11
N THR A 9 10.22 -39.40 4.99
CA THR A 9 11.30 -38.40 5.03
C THR A 9 11.21 -37.42 3.86
N MET A 10 10.97 -37.91 2.64
CA MET A 10 10.77 -37.04 1.47
C MET A 10 9.55 -36.12 1.63
N TYR A 11 8.47 -36.63 2.20
CA TYR A 11 7.27 -35.82 2.44
C TYR A 11 7.54 -34.65 3.40
N VAL A 12 8.27 -34.91 4.50
CA VAL A 12 8.65 -33.87 5.47
C VAL A 12 9.56 -32.81 4.82
N ILE A 13 10.55 -33.24 4.02
CA ILE A 13 11.45 -32.31 3.32
C ILE A 13 10.66 -31.42 2.36
N THR A 14 9.78 -31.99 1.54
CA THR A 14 8.92 -31.22 0.62
C THR A 14 8.05 -30.23 1.37
N LEU A 15 7.48 -30.62 2.51
CA LEU A 15 6.62 -29.75 3.32
C LEU A 15 7.40 -28.56 3.88
N VAL A 16 8.63 -28.77 4.35
CA VAL A 16 9.52 -27.69 4.80
C VAL A 16 9.87 -26.73 3.67
N ILE A 17 10.14 -27.25 2.46
CA ILE A 17 10.43 -26.41 1.28
C ILE A 17 9.21 -25.57 0.90
N VAL A 18 8.01 -26.18 0.82
CA VAL A 18 6.77 -25.47 0.50
C VAL A 18 6.48 -24.38 1.53
N PHE A 19 6.60 -24.70 2.82
CA PHE A 19 6.39 -23.71 3.88
C PHE A 19 7.39 -22.54 3.78
N SER A 20 8.66 -22.83 3.50
CA SER A 20 9.69 -21.80 3.31
C SER A 20 9.39 -20.89 2.11
N LEU A 21 8.93 -21.45 1.00
CA LEU A 21 8.53 -20.69 -0.18
C LEU A 21 7.34 -19.75 0.12
N VAL A 22 6.37 -20.21 0.91
CA VAL A 22 5.23 -19.38 1.34
C VAL A 22 5.73 -18.20 2.19
N VAL A 23 6.62 -18.44 3.16
CA VAL A 23 7.19 -17.37 4.00
C VAL A 23 7.97 -16.36 3.14
N VAL A 24 8.80 -16.81 2.20
CA VAL A 24 9.54 -15.93 1.29
C VAL A 24 8.57 -15.12 0.41
N ALA A 25 7.50 -15.72 -0.10
CA ALA A 25 6.50 -15.01 -0.90
C ALA A 25 5.77 -13.92 -0.10
N VAL A 26 5.46 -14.20 1.18
CA VAL A 26 4.86 -13.22 2.11
C VAL A 26 5.85 -12.09 2.40
N LEU A 27 7.13 -12.39 2.66
CA LEU A 27 8.16 -11.38 2.92
C LEU A 27 8.45 -10.51 1.69
N ALA A 28 8.60 -11.12 0.51
CA ALA A 28 8.85 -10.44 -0.75
C ALA A 28 7.69 -9.52 -1.16
N ASN A 29 6.45 -9.88 -0.81
CA ASN A 29 5.27 -9.06 -1.06
C ASN A 29 4.80 -8.29 0.17
N SER A 30 5.58 -8.24 1.24
CA SER A 30 5.18 -7.54 2.47
C SER A 30 4.87 -6.07 2.22
N SER A 31 5.52 -5.42 1.25
CA SER A 31 5.21 -4.05 0.82
C SER A 31 3.81 -3.90 0.20
N LYS A 32 3.32 -4.92 -0.51
CA LYS A 32 1.94 -4.96 -1.03
C LYS A 32 0.91 -5.24 0.06
N PHE A 33 1.25 -6.09 1.04
CA PHE A 33 0.32 -6.51 2.10
C PHE A 33 0.26 -5.56 3.30
N THR A 34 1.38 -4.92 3.66
CA THR A 34 1.41 -4.00 4.81
C THR A 34 0.84 -2.63 4.49
N GLY A 35 0.60 -2.33 3.20
CA GLY A 35 0.11 -1.02 2.78
C GLY A 35 0.98 0.15 3.26
N LYS A 36 2.19 -0.13 3.79
CA LYS A 36 3.13 0.85 4.31
C LYS A 36 3.74 1.59 3.13
N LYS A 37 2.93 2.46 2.56
CA LYS A 37 3.38 3.65 1.86
C LYS A 37 4.36 4.34 2.80
N ASN A 38 5.59 4.60 2.34
CA ASN A 38 6.56 5.38 3.08
C ASN A 38 6.09 6.84 3.15
N ILE A 39 5.06 7.09 3.97
CA ILE A 39 4.58 8.42 4.30
C ILE A 39 5.68 9.04 5.16
N LEU A 40 6.44 9.96 4.56
CA LEU A 40 7.54 10.66 5.22
C LEU A 40 7.02 11.67 6.22
N ARG A 41 5.93 12.37 5.87
CA ARG A 41 5.34 13.45 6.66
C ARG A 41 3.92 13.72 6.21
N TYR A 42 3.15 14.40 7.05
CA TYR A 42 1.88 15.00 6.66
C TYR A 42 2.07 16.50 6.49
N GLU A 43 1.48 17.06 5.45
CA GLU A 43 1.57 18.49 5.13
C GLU A 43 0.16 19.06 5.00
N THR A 44 -0.05 20.29 5.48
CA THR A 44 -1.32 20.99 5.33
C THR A 44 -1.26 21.84 4.06
N VAL A 45 -2.14 21.55 3.11
CA VAL A 45 -2.23 22.26 1.84
C VAL A 45 -3.67 22.75 1.67
N VAL A 46 -3.81 24.01 1.26
CA VAL A 46 -5.10 24.57 0.85
C VAL A 46 -5.17 24.43 -0.67
N PHE A 47 -6.14 23.68 -1.18
CA PHE A 47 -6.38 23.60 -2.61
C PHE A 47 -7.41 24.66 -3.01
N GLU A 48 -6.98 25.64 -3.79
CA GLU A 48 -7.87 26.68 -4.29
C GLU A 48 -8.66 26.22 -5.52
N ASN A 49 -8.16 25.21 -6.24
CA ASN A 49 -8.84 24.62 -7.37
C ASN A 49 -8.55 23.10 -7.51
N ASN A 50 -9.40 22.42 -8.28
CA ASN A 50 -9.24 20.98 -8.55
C ASN A 50 -8.02 20.66 -9.43
N HIS A 51 -7.46 21.65 -10.13
CA HIS A 51 -6.28 21.48 -10.97
C HIS A 51 -5.01 21.29 -10.13
N GLN A 52 -4.84 22.08 -9.06
CA GLN A 52 -3.74 21.99 -8.10
C GLN A 52 -3.77 20.66 -7.34
N LEU A 53 -4.97 20.17 -7.00
CA LEU A 53 -5.15 18.84 -6.40
C LEU A 53 -4.65 17.76 -7.37
N LYS A 54 -5.11 17.81 -8.62
CA LYS A 54 -4.72 16.86 -9.65
C LYS A 54 -3.22 16.91 -9.96
N GLU A 55 -2.62 18.10 -9.97
CA GLU A 55 -1.19 18.29 -10.18
C GLU A 55 -0.37 17.74 -9.01
N THR A 56 -0.78 17.99 -7.77
CA THR A 56 -0.13 17.46 -6.56
C THR A 56 -0.17 15.94 -6.51
N ILE A 57 -1.32 15.36 -6.90
CA ILE A 57 -1.48 13.90 -7.05
C ILE A 57 -0.56 13.38 -8.17
N CYS A 58 -0.54 14.03 -9.34
CA CYS A 58 0.27 13.58 -10.46
C CYS A 58 1.79 13.70 -10.23
N ARG A 59 2.24 14.71 -9.48
CA ARG A 59 3.67 14.93 -9.18
C ARG A 59 4.22 13.97 -8.15
N ASN A 60 3.42 13.62 -7.15
CA ASN A 60 3.90 12.87 -5.99
C ASN A 60 3.49 11.38 -6.02
N TYR A 61 2.61 10.97 -6.95
CA TYR A 61 2.04 9.62 -6.96
C TYR A 61 2.03 8.96 -8.35
N LYS A 62 2.47 7.70 -8.40
CA LYS A 62 2.29 6.83 -9.57
C LYS A 62 0.79 6.53 -9.77
N ILE A 63 0.38 6.30 -11.03
CA ILE A 63 -1.02 6.09 -11.45
C ILE A 63 -1.75 5.07 -10.55
N ASP A 64 -1.09 3.96 -10.21
CA ASP A 64 -1.67 2.88 -9.40
C ASP A 64 -1.92 3.27 -7.93
N SER A 65 -1.27 4.33 -7.43
CA SER A 65 -1.34 4.77 -6.03
C SER A 65 -2.27 5.95 -5.79
N ARG A 66 -2.90 6.48 -6.85
CA ARG A 66 -3.76 7.69 -6.80
C ARG A 66 -5.06 7.47 -6.03
N PHE A 67 -5.72 6.34 -6.25
CA PHE A 67 -6.96 5.99 -5.54
C PHE A 67 -6.70 5.81 -4.04
N ASP A 68 -5.66 5.05 -3.70
CA ASP A 68 -5.25 4.83 -2.32
C ASP A 68 -4.75 6.12 -1.65
N PHE A 69 -4.24 7.11 -2.40
CA PHE A 69 -3.88 8.42 -1.86
C PHE A 69 -5.14 9.22 -1.54
N LEU A 70 -6.08 9.29 -2.49
CA LEU A 70 -7.32 10.02 -2.31
C LEU A 70 -8.13 9.46 -1.14
N ALA A 71 -8.20 8.13 -1.02
CA ALA A 71 -8.84 7.45 0.09
C ALA A 71 -8.19 7.80 1.44
N GLU A 72 -6.86 7.83 1.50
CA GLU A 72 -6.13 8.19 2.72
C GLU A 72 -6.33 9.68 3.07
N VAL A 73 -6.33 10.59 2.10
CA VAL A 73 -6.66 12.00 2.32
C VAL A 73 -8.08 12.17 2.82
N LYS A 74 -9.07 11.49 2.22
CA LYS A 74 -10.46 11.51 2.69
C LYS A 74 -10.58 10.99 4.12
N ARG A 75 -9.90 9.87 4.42
CA ARG A 75 -9.86 9.25 5.75
C ARG A 75 -9.28 10.17 6.83
N ILE A 76 -8.22 10.90 6.53
CA ILE A 76 -7.55 11.77 7.52
C ILE A 76 -8.32 13.07 7.75
N ASN A 77 -8.98 13.60 6.71
CA ASN A 77 -9.70 14.87 6.78
C ASN A 77 -11.20 14.70 7.08
N ASP A 78 -11.65 13.47 7.39
CA ASP A 78 -13.06 13.13 7.65
C ASP A 78 -14.01 13.62 6.54
N ILE A 79 -13.57 13.45 5.29
CA ILE A 79 -14.35 13.79 4.09
C ILE A 79 -15.10 12.54 3.66
N SER A 80 -16.42 12.64 3.53
CA SER A 80 -17.24 11.50 3.08
C SER A 80 -16.87 11.11 1.65
N GLU A 81 -17.10 9.84 1.30
CA GLU A 81 -16.76 9.34 -0.03
C GLU A 81 -17.51 10.08 -1.16
N ASP A 82 -18.69 10.61 -0.85
CA ASP A 82 -19.56 11.35 -1.77
C ASP A 82 -19.30 12.86 -1.82
N ASP A 83 -18.45 13.40 -0.93
CA ASP A 83 -18.18 14.83 -0.88
C ASP A 83 -16.90 15.18 -1.67
N ASP A 84 -17.08 15.94 -2.75
CA ASP A 84 -16.01 16.56 -3.53
C ASP A 84 -15.44 17.83 -2.85
N GLY A 85 -15.80 18.06 -1.58
CA GLY A 85 -15.45 19.21 -0.74
C GLY A 85 -13.97 19.32 -0.35
N PHE A 86 -13.06 19.21 -1.31
CA PHE A 86 -11.63 19.44 -1.15
C PHE A 86 -11.22 20.92 -1.27
N LEU A 87 -12.12 21.76 -1.80
CA LEU A 87 -11.80 23.13 -2.20
C LEU A 87 -11.93 24.13 -1.04
N GLY A 88 -10.94 25.01 -0.92
CA GLY A 88 -10.95 26.15 0.02
C GLY A 88 -10.78 25.78 1.49
N LYS A 89 -10.57 24.50 1.80
CA LYS A 89 -10.30 24.02 3.17
C LYS A 89 -8.82 23.62 3.30
N PRO A 90 -8.21 23.82 4.48
CA PRO A 90 -6.90 23.24 4.77
C PRO A 90 -7.04 21.71 4.84
N LEU A 91 -6.34 21.01 3.95
CA LEU A 91 -6.32 19.56 3.90
C LEU A 91 -4.98 19.01 4.33
N ILE A 92 -5.01 17.97 5.16
CA ILE A 92 -3.84 17.19 5.54
C ILE A 92 -3.59 16.14 4.47
N ILE A 93 -2.48 16.25 3.77
CA ILE A 93 -2.05 15.27 2.76
C ILE A 93 -0.83 14.50 3.25
N PRO A 94 -0.78 13.17 3.10
CA PRO A 94 0.47 12.43 3.28
C PRO A 94 1.46 12.84 2.18
N ILE A 95 2.74 12.98 2.49
CA ILE A 95 3.83 13.12 1.50
C ILE A 95 4.56 11.79 1.50
N ILE A 96 4.59 11.11 0.36
CA ILE A 96 5.32 9.84 0.21
C ILE A 96 6.72 10.13 -0.35
N ALA A 97 7.74 9.44 0.15
CA ALA A 97 9.07 9.47 -0.46
C ALA A 97 8.97 9.02 -1.93
N SER A 98 9.25 9.92 -2.87
CA SER A 98 9.48 9.55 -4.25
C SER A 98 10.82 8.83 -4.33
N ASN A 99 10.78 7.49 -4.42
CA ASN A 99 11.92 6.68 -4.85
C ASN A 99 11.96 6.65 -6.38
#